data_AF-A0A962BT95-F1
#
_entry.id   AF-A0A962BT95-F1
#
_cell.length_a   1.000
_cell.length_b   1.000
_cell.length_c   1.000
_cell.angle_alpha   90.00
_cell.angle_beta   90.00
_cell.angle_gamma   90.00
#
_symmetry.space_group_name_H-M   'P 1'
#
loop_
_entity.id
_entity.type
_entity.pdbx_description
1 polymer ?
#
loop_
_entity_poly.entity_id
_entity_poly.type
_entity_poly.pdbx_seq_one_letter_code
_entity_poly.pdbx_strand_id
1 'polypeptide(L)'
;MSITIRKFSSVCRADSLAVALLCLLPLIAVTAPRLLAYLPGLAGLIGVLGFWVRYKTWPSIPLNLALWLAAFIALAALSSLWAIDPPFALERSGKLLPVFLGGVLVVSFASHAQPSDIRLFRFLFPVGVLAAGVLCVLNLYAGGALYSILHGGEPGDAVNPSFFNRGVVFFTLSLFTAFFALCASGDAKDRAGRRERFSKAIGLALGLVSIAILFKTQSQSAQLALLGGAAAFLLFPYRTKGAWAVLGVLITGAMLVLPFAAHAAFQHLASALYDMAWFSKGYAADRLEIWDYVSRRALEQPLHGFGIEATRAITDFDTQQLYSPTKGVLHPHNFTLQLWIEFGLPGVLLAGAFIGFILRKIGTLPGRAARVALATFIATLCVASTGYGLWQGWWLGSFAALAAFTVIAGKMGAVVEAKAEP
;
A
#
# COMPACT_ATOMS: atom_id res chain seq x y z
N MET A 1 -55.25 13.64 -4.34
CA MET A 1 -53.98 14.34 -4.64
C MET A 1 -53.08 14.23 -3.41
N SER A 2 -52.46 13.06 -3.20
CA SER A 2 -51.60 12.80 -2.04
C SER A 2 -50.17 13.07 -2.45
N ILE A 3 -49.64 14.22 -2.03
CA ILE A 3 -48.23 14.56 -2.19
C ILE A 3 -47.47 13.63 -1.24
N THR A 4 -46.92 12.55 -1.80
CA THR A 4 -45.97 11.70 -1.09
C THR A 4 -44.76 12.56 -0.76
N ILE A 5 -44.68 12.99 0.49
CA ILE A 5 -43.50 13.64 1.06
C ILE A 5 -42.34 12.65 0.92
N ARG A 6 -41.53 12.82 -0.14
CA ARG A 6 -40.17 12.29 -0.19
C ARG A 6 -39.45 12.88 1.01
N LYS A 7 -39.38 12.13 2.11
CA LYS A 7 -38.36 12.31 3.14
C LYS A 7 -37.01 12.05 2.48
N PHE A 8 -36.47 13.06 1.81
CA PHE A 8 -35.04 13.23 1.66
C PHE A 8 -34.50 13.38 3.10
N SER A 9 -34.10 12.27 3.71
CA SER A 9 -33.38 12.31 4.97
C SER A 9 -32.00 12.92 4.68
N SER A 10 -31.92 14.23 4.90
CA SER A 10 -30.74 15.09 4.79
C SER A 10 -29.72 14.89 5.92
N VAL A 11 -29.84 13.81 6.71
CA VAL A 11 -28.78 13.39 7.61
C VAL A 11 -27.64 12.90 6.74
N CYS A 12 -26.55 13.66 6.72
CA CYS A 12 -25.28 13.24 6.15
C CYS A 12 -24.98 11.83 6.69
N ARG A 13 -25.11 10.80 5.85
CA ARG A 13 -25.00 9.41 6.30
C ARG A 13 -23.55 9.20 6.72
N ALA A 14 -23.30 8.75 7.95
CA ALA A 14 -21.95 8.50 8.45
C ALA A 14 -21.16 7.56 7.51
N ASP A 15 -21.82 6.58 6.89
CA ASP A 15 -21.27 5.72 5.84
C ASP A 15 -20.71 6.52 4.64
N SER A 16 -21.45 7.56 4.19
CA SER A 16 -21.01 8.45 3.11
C SER A 16 -19.78 9.28 3.51
N LEU A 17 -19.69 9.70 4.78
CA LEU A 17 -18.52 10.42 5.30
C LEU A 17 -17.29 9.51 5.33
N ALA A 18 -17.43 8.26 5.77
CA ALA A 18 -16.35 7.28 5.74
C ALA A 18 -15.85 7.04 4.30
N VAL A 19 -16.76 6.88 3.33
CA VAL A 19 -16.38 6.76 1.91
C VAL A 19 -15.71 8.02 1.39
N ALA A 20 -16.22 9.20 1.72
CA ALA A 20 -15.63 10.46 1.29
C ALA A 20 -14.20 10.60 1.83
N LEU A 21 -13.97 10.25 3.10
CA LEU A 21 -12.64 10.25 3.70
C LEU A 21 -11.70 9.26 2.98
N LEU A 22 -12.17 8.05 2.68
CA LEU A 22 -11.41 7.08 1.87
C LEU A 22 -11.03 7.63 0.48
N CYS A 23 -11.94 8.38 -0.16
CA CYS A 23 -11.69 9.00 -1.47
C CYS A 23 -10.72 10.18 -1.42
N LEU A 24 -10.56 10.82 -0.25
CA LEU A 24 -9.60 11.90 -0.03
C LEU A 24 -8.21 11.40 0.35
N LEU A 25 -8.05 10.14 0.77
CA LEU A 25 -6.74 9.59 1.16
C LEU A 25 -5.65 9.78 0.09
N PRO A 26 -5.88 9.57 -1.22
CA PRO A 26 -4.87 9.83 -2.23
C PRO A 26 -4.38 11.28 -2.22
N LEU A 27 -5.28 12.24 -2.06
CA LEU A 27 -4.94 13.66 -2.03
C LEU A 27 -4.17 14.01 -0.75
N ILE A 28 -4.63 13.50 0.40
CA ILE A 28 -3.97 13.70 1.70
C ILE A 28 -2.59 13.05 1.71
N ALA A 29 -2.39 11.92 1.02
CA ALA A 29 -1.10 11.25 0.93
C ALA A 29 -0.02 12.13 0.28
N VAL A 30 -0.40 13.06 -0.59
CA VAL A 30 0.53 13.96 -1.27
C VAL A 30 0.96 15.12 -0.36
N THR A 31 0.06 15.65 0.45
CA THR A 31 0.34 16.80 1.33
C THR A 31 0.86 16.39 2.70
N ALA A 32 0.23 15.38 3.31
CA ALA A 32 0.48 14.96 4.68
C ALA A 32 0.47 13.43 4.79
N PRO A 33 1.43 12.73 4.14
CA PRO A 33 1.45 11.26 4.08
C PRO A 33 1.44 10.58 5.45
N ARG A 34 1.99 11.23 6.49
CA ARG A 34 2.00 10.67 7.86
C ARG A 34 0.60 10.47 8.44
N LEU A 35 -0.40 11.23 7.99
CA LEU A 35 -1.80 11.06 8.41
C LEU A 35 -2.39 9.71 7.97
N LEU A 36 -1.80 9.04 6.97
CA LEU A 36 -2.23 7.71 6.57
C LEU A 36 -2.10 6.68 7.70
N ALA A 37 -1.31 6.94 8.75
CA ALA A 37 -1.26 6.08 9.93
C ALA A 37 -2.59 6.02 10.70
N TYR A 38 -3.44 7.05 10.56
CA TYR A 38 -4.64 7.24 11.38
C TYR A 38 -5.91 7.28 10.55
N LEU A 39 -5.89 7.97 9.41
CA LEU A 39 -7.11 8.26 8.64
C LEU A 39 -7.85 7.03 8.09
N PRO A 40 -7.18 5.95 7.64
CA PRO A 40 -7.88 4.72 7.26
C PRO A 40 -8.64 4.13 8.45
N GLY A 41 -8.01 4.09 9.63
CA GLY A 41 -8.65 3.62 10.87
C GLY A 41 -9.82 4.51 11.29
N LEU A 42 -9.68 5.83 11.17
CA LEU A 42 -10.76 6.79 11.43
C LEU A 42 -11.93 6.59 10.46
N ALA A 43 -11.65 6.41 9.16
CA ALA A 43 -12.68 6.10 8.17
C ALA A 43 -13.40 4.79 8.51
N GLY A 44 -12.65 3.76 8.92
CA GLY A 44 -13.21 2.50 9.41
C GLY A 44 -14.10 2.69 10.63
N LEU A 45 -13.65 3.45 11.63
CA LEU A 45 -14.43 3.74 12.84
C LEU A 45 -15.74 4.48 12.52
N ILE A 46 -15.67 5.56 11.72
CA ILE A 46 -16.85 6.31 11.28
C ILE A 46 -17.82 5.39 10.54
N GLY A 47 -17.30 4.53 9.64
CA GLY A 47 -18.11 3.59 8.87
C GLY A 47 -18.77 2.51 9.71
N VAL A 48 -18.05 1.93 10.68
CA VAL A 48 -18.59 0.92 11.61
C VAL A 48 -19.65 1.52 12.54
N LEU A 49 -19.40 2.72 13.08
CA LEU A 49 -20.37 3.44 13.90
C LEU A 49 -21.60 3.83 13.09
N GLY A 50 -21.42 4.29 11.84
CA GLY A 50 -22.50 4.58 10.91
C GLY A 50 -23.38 3.37 10.63
N PHE A 51 -22.75 2.22 10.39
CA PHE A 51 -23.44 0.95 10.23
C PHE A 51 -24.26 0.59 11.48
N TRP A 52 -23.67 0.70 12.67
CA TRP A 52 -24.39 0.43 13.92
C TRP A 52 -25.56 1.40 14.16
N VAL A 53 -25.37 2.70 13.93
CA VAL A 53 -26.45 3.69 14.10
C VAL A 53 -27.65 3.35 13.21
N ARG A 54 -27.37 2.88 11.99
CA ARG A 54 -28.37 2.59 10.96
C ARG A 54 -29.08 1.24 11.14
N TYR A 55 -28.32 0.19 11.41
CA TYR A 55 -28.84 -1.19 11.44
C TYR A 55 -29.04 -1.72 12.85
N LYS A 56 -28.62 -0.97 13.88
CA LYS A 56 -28.63 -1.37 15.30
C LYS A 56 -27.91 -2.69 15.57
N THR A 57 -26.97 -3.04 14.69
CA THR A 57 -26.14 -4.24 14.75
C THR A 57 -24.70 -3.88 14.38
N TRP A 58 -23.73 -4.62 14.91
CA TRP A 58 -22.33 -4.43 14.57
C TRP A 58 -22.00 -5.16 13.25
N PRO A 59 -21.18 -4.58 12.36
CA PRO A 59 -20.70 -5.29 11.18
C PRO A 59 -19.77 -6.42 11.61
N SER A 60 -19.74 -7.53 10.84
CA SER A 60 -18.90 -8.67 11.19
C SER A 60 -17.42 -8.30 11.12
N ILE A 61 -16.66 -8.63 12.17
CA ILE A 61 -15.21 -8.42 12.19
C ILE A 61 -14.54 -9.45 11.28
N PRO A 62 -13.59 -9.07 10.42
CA PRO A 62 -12.81 -10.03 9.62
C PRO A 62 -11.84 -10.79 10.53
N LEU A 63 -12.35 -11.80 11.24
CA LEU A 63 -11.62 -12.53 12.29
C LEU A 63 -10.28 -13.08 11.80
N ASN A 64 -10.24 -13.68 10.61
CA ASN A 64 -9.00 -14.21 10.05
C ASN A 64 -7.93 -13.11 9.87
N LEU A 65 -8.32 -11.90 9.45
CA LEU A 65 -7.39 -10.78 9.35
C LEU A 65 -6.92 -10.35 10.74
N ALA A 66 -7.85 -10.23 11.70
CA ALA A 66 -7.52 -9.87 13.08
C ALA A 66 -6.54 -10.86 13.71
N LEU A 67 -6.70 -12.17 13.46
CA LEU A 67 -5.80 -13.22 13.96
C LEU A 67 -4.39 -13.11 13.34
N TRP A 68 -4.28 -12.84 12.04
CA TRP A 68 -2.97 -12.60 11.41
C TRP A 68 -2.26 -11.38 12.00
N LEU A 69 -2.99 -10.27 12.14
CA LEU A 69 -2.44 -9.04 12.71
C LEU A 69 -2.06 -9.22 14.19
N ALA A 70 -2.87 -9.97 14.96
CA ALA A 70 -2.53 -10.36 16.32
C ALA A 70 -1.28 -11.24 16.39
N ALA A 71 -1.10 -12.17 15.44
CA ALA A 71 0.11 -12.99 15.36
C ALA A 71 1.37 -12.16 15.10
N PHE A 72 1.30 -11.13 14.24
CA PHE A 72 2.42 -10.20 14.04
C PHE A 72 2.72 -9.36 15.30
N ILE A 73 1.69 -8.87 15.99
CA ILE A 73 1.87 -8.13 17.26
C ILE A 73 2.48 -9.06 18.32
N ALA A 74 2.00 -10.30 18.41
CA ALA A 74 2.52 -11.28 19.36
C ALA A 74 3.98 -11.61 19.06
N LEU A 75 4.34 -11.84 17.79
CA LEU A 75 5.73 -12.07 17.40
C LEU A 75 6.62 -10.86 17.72
N ALA A 76 6.16 -9.64 17.40
CA ALA A 76 6.87 -8.41 17.73
C ALA A 76 7.08 -8.26 19.25
N ALA A 77 6.03 -8.47 20.04
CA ALA A 77 6.10 -8.36 21.50
C ALA A 77 6.99 -9.44 22.12
N LEU A 78 6.89 -10.70 21.65
CA LEU A 78 7.75 -11.80 22.08
C LEU A 78 9.22 -11.51 21.76
N SER A 79 9.50 -10.88 20.63
CA SER A 79 10.86 -10.52 20.23
C SER A 79 11.56 -9.60 21.22
N SER A 80 10.81 -8.88 22.07
CA SER A 80 11.39 -8.06 23.14
C SER A 80 12.18 -8.88 24.15
N LEU A 81 11.90 -10.18 24.31
CA LEU A 81 12.61 -11.07 25.24
C LEU A 81 14.08 -11.30 24.89
N TRP A 82 14.46 -11.11 23.62
CA TRP A 82 15.84 -11.26 23.14
C TRP A 82 16.31 -10.06 22.30
N ALA A 83 15.53 -8.97 22.26
CA ALA A 83 15.87 -7.79 21.49
C ALA A 83 17.15 -7.13 22.01
N ILE A 84 17.87 -6.45 21.13
CA ILE A 84 19.04 -5.63 21.51
C ILE A 84 18.64 -4.54 22.53
N ASP A 85 17.46 -3.95 22.34
CA ASP A 85 16.85 -2.98 23.26
C ASP A 85 15.41 -3.43 23.59
N PRO A 86 15.23 -4.24 24.67
CA PRO A 86 13.92 -4.79 25.05
C PRO A 86 12.84 -3.73 25.32
N PRO A 87 13.09 -2.66 26.11
CA PRO A 87 12.09 -1.61 26.32
C PRO A 87 11.65 -0.94 25.02
N PHE A 88 12.60 -0.62 24.13
CA PHE A 88 12.27 -0.02 22.84
C PHE A 88 11.47 -0.99 21.96
N ALA A 89 11.85 -2.26 21.90
CA ALA A 89 11.13 -3.29 21.13
C ALA A 89 9.67 -3.45 21.63
N LEU A 90 9.45 -3.46 22.94
CA LEU A 90 8.12 -3.55 23.53
C LEU A 90 7.27 -2.31 23.21
N GLU A 91 7.86 -1.11 23.31
CA GLU A 91 7.20 0.15 22.92
C GLU A 91 6.78 0.13 21.44
N ARG A 92 7.67 -0.32 20.55
CA ARG A 92 7.39 -0.41 19.10
C ARG A 92 6.30 -1.42 18.79
N SER A 93 6.28 -2.55 19.49
CA SER A 93 5.23 -3.56 19.37
C SER A 93 3.86 -3.00 19.75
N GLY A 94 3.79 -2.22 20.84
CA GLY A 94 2.55 -1.55 21.27
C GLY A 94 2.02 -0.54 20.24
N LYS A 95 2.91 0.14 19.50
CA LYS A 95 2.53 1.10 18.45
C LYS A 95 1.88 0.47 17.22
N LEU A 96 2.03 -0.85 17.02
CA LEU A 96 1.34 -1.57 15.93
C LEU A 96 -0.17 -1.72 16.20
N LEU A 97 -0.56 -1.85 17.46
CA LEU A 97 -1.94 -2.12 17.88
C LEU A 97 -2.96 -1.13 17.30
N PRO A 98 -2.85 0.21 17.47
CA PRO A 98 -3.85 1.14 16.96
C PRO A 98 -3.95 1.11 15.43
N VAL A 99 -2.84 0.92 14.72
CA VAL A 99 -2.83 0.87 13.25
C VAL A 99 -3.48 -0.42 12.75
N PHE A 100 -3.19 -1.56 13.38
CA PHE A 100 -3.78 -2.86 13.02
C PHE A 100 -5.27 -2.93 13.36
N LEU A 101 -5.69 -2.39 14.51
CA LEU A 101 -7.10 -2.23 14.84
C LEU A 101 -7.81 -1.34 13.82
N GLY A 102 -7.21 -0.21 13.45
CA GLY A 102 -7.71 0.64 12.35
C GLY A 102 -7.85 -0.11 11.03
N GLY A 103 -6.89 -0.98 10.71
CA GLY A 103 -6.93 -1.87 9.54
C GLY A 103 -8.10 -2.85 9.56
N VAL A 104 -8.36 -3.48 10.71
CA VAL A 104 -9.52 -4.38 10.89
C VAL A 104 -10.83 -3.60 10.72
N LEU A 105 -10.95 -2.41 11.31
CA LEU A 105 -12.14 -1.57 11.23
C LEU A 105 -12.44 -1.13 9.79
N VAL A 106 -11.44 -0.67 9.06
CA VAL A 106 -11.66 -0.19 7.68
C VAL A 106 -11.98 -1.32 6.71
N VAL A 107 -11.39 -2.50 6.90
CA VAL A 107 -11.74 -3.70 6.10
C VAL A 107 -13.12 -4.23 6.49
N SER A 108 -13.50 -4.17 7.77
CA SER A 108 -14.86 -4.51 8.23
C SER A 108 -15.91 -3.61 7.56
N PHE A 109 -15.70 -2.29 7.61
CA PHE A 109 -16.57 -1.32 6.92
C PHE A 109 -16.64 -1.60 5.41
N ALA A 110 -15.49 -1.75 4.74
CA ALA A 110 -15.45 -2.04 3.30
C ALA A 110 -16.21 -3.33 2.94
N SER A 111 -16.13 -4.37 3.77
CA SER A 111 -16.84 -5.64 3.59
C SER A 111 -18.36 -5.49 3.73
N HIS A 112 -18.83 -4.46 4.45
CA HIS A 112 -20.26 -4.16 4.66
C HIS A 112 -20.75 -2.94 3.89
N ALA A 113 -19.89 -2.35 3.04
CA ALA A 113 -20.23 -1.20 2.22
C ALA A 113 -21.51 -1.48 1.39
N GLN A 114 -22.46 -0.55 1.47
CA GLN A 114 -23.77 -0.65 0.84
C GLN A 114 -23.71 -0.20 -0.63
N PRO A 115 -24.73 -0.51 -1.46
CA PRO A 115 -24.76 -0.07 -2.84
C PRO A 115 -24.63 1.46 -3.02
N SER A 116 -25.11 2.28 -2.07
CA SER A 116 -24.90 3.73 -2.08
C SER A 116 -23.43 4.11 -1.94
N ASP A 117 -22.73 3.41 -1.06
CA ASP A 117 -21.35 3.68 -0.65
C ASP A 117 -20.42 3.29 -1.80
N ILE A 118 -20.70 2.14 -2.41
CA ILE A 118 -20.03 1.66 -3.62
C ILE A 118 -20.22 2.65 -4.78
N ARG A 119 -21.45 3.18 -4.99
CA ARG A 119 -21.69 4.18 -6.03
C ARG A 119 -20.93 5.48 -5.78
N LEU A 120 -20.89 5.93 -4.52
CA LEU A 120 -20.16 7.13 -4.12
C LEU A 120 -18.66 6.95 -4.32
N PHE A 121 -18.09 5.84 -3.82
CA PHE A 121 -16.68 5.50 -4.01
C PHE A 121 -16.33 5.43 -5.48
N ARG A 122 -17.14 4.73 -6.28
CA ARG A 122 -16.93 4.59 -7.73
C ARG A 122 -16.84 5.93 -8.45
N PHE A 123 -17.56 6.95 -8.00
CA PHE A 123 -17.56 8.28 -8.60
C PHE A 123 -16.44 9.17 -8.05
N LEU A 124 -16.30 9.26 -6.72
CA LEU A 124 -15.36 10.19 -6.08
C LEU A 124 -13.93 9.68 -6.06
N PHE A 125 -13.70 8.37 -5.96
CA PHE A 125 -12.35 7.82 -5.81
C PHE A 125 -11.44 8.15 -7.01
N PRO A 126 -11.85 7.96 -8.28
CA PRO A 126 -11.01 8.34 -9.43
C PRO A 126 -10.74 9.84 -9.49
N VAL A 127 -11.70 10.67 -9.07
CA VAL A 127 -11.54 12.14 -9.00
C VAL A 127 -10.53 12.52 -7.92
N GLY A 128 -10.59 11.88 -6.75
CA GLY A 128 -9.61 12.07 -5.67
C GLY A 128 -8.19 11.65 -6.08
N VAL A 129 -8.05 10.52 -6.79
CA VAL A 129 -6.77 10.09 -7.36
C VAL A 129 -6.27 11.06 -8.42
N LEU A 130 -7.15 11.58 -9.29
CA LEU A 130 -6.78 12.60 -10.28
C LEU A 130 -6.30 13.89 -9.60
N ALA A 131 -7.02 14.37 -8.60
CA ALA A 131 -6.63 15.55 -7.82
C ALA A 131 -5.26 15.36 -7.15
N ALA A 132 -5.01 14.18 -6.57
CA ALA A 132 -3.71 13.81 -6.01
C ALA A 132 -2.62 13.83 -7.08
N GLY A 133 -2.88 13.26 -8.25
CA GLY A 133 -1.92 13.24 -9.35
C GLY A 133 -1.59 14.64 -9.88
N VAL A 134 -2.61 15.49 -10.07
CA VAL A 134 -2.40 16.90 -10.45
C VAL A 134 -1.52 17.60 -9.41
N LEU A 135 -1.79 17.38 -8.13
CA LEU A 135 -0.99 17.95 -7.05
C LEU A 135 0.45 17.42 -7.04
N CYS A 136 0.66 16.14 -7.35
CA CYS A 136 2.00 15.57 -7.54
C CYS A 136 2.73 16.25 -8.71
N VAL A 137 2.07 16.44 -9.86
CA VAL A 137 2.64 17.13 -11.02
C VAL A 137 3.05 18.56 -10.64
N LEU A 138 2.17 19.31 -9.97
CA LEU A 138 2.47 20.66 -9.52
C LEU A 138 3.71 20.68 -8.61
N ASN A 139 3.78 19.81 -7.61
CA ASN A 139 4.95 19.74 -6.72
C ASN A 139 6.24 19.37 -7.47
N LEU A 140 6.20 18.40 -8.38
CA LEU A 140 7.37 17.91 -9.11
C LEU A 140 7.90 18.91 -10.15
N TYR A 141 7.00 19.63 -10.83
CA TYR A 141 7.37 20.57 -11.90
C TYR A 141 7.62 21.98 -11.39
N ALA A 142 6.97 22.41 -10.30
CA ALA A 142 7.21 23.71 -9.67
C ALA A 142 8.38 23.70 -8.65
N GLY A 143 9.25 22.69 -8.69
CA GLY A 143 10.43 22.61 -7.82
C GLY A 143 10.10 22.53 -6.33
N GLY A 144 8.92 22.04 -5.95
CA GLY A 144 8.49 21.97 -4.55
C GLY A 144 7.92 23.27 -3.98
N ALA A 145 7.72 24.34 -4.77
CA ALA A 145 7.20 25.61 -4.27
C ALA A 145 5.91 25.48 -3.44
N LEU A 146 4.96 24.65 -3.90
CA LEU A 146 3.72 24.40 -3.18
C LEU A 146 3.95 23.63 -1.87
N TYR A 147 4.88 22.69 -1.87
CA TYR A 147 5.29 22.00 -0.65
C TYR A 147 5.91 22.96 0.37
N SER A 148 6.80 23.86 -0.07
CA SER A 148 7.41 24.88 0.80
C SER A 148 6.33 25.75 1.45
N ILE A 149 5.40 26.31 0.67
CA ILE A 149 4.29 27.14 1.18
C ILE A 149 3.47 26.39 2.22
N LEU A 150 3.09 25.13 1.93
CA LEU A 150 2.27 24.32 2.85
C LEU A 150 2.99 23.96 4.16
N HIS A 151 4.32 24.01 4.17
CA HIS A 151 5.13 23.69 5.34
C HIS A 151 5.83 24.92 5.94
N GLY A 152 5.38 26.13 5.58
CA GLY A 152 5.86 27.39 6.16
C GLY A 152 7.22 27.87 5.64
N GLY A 153 7.73 27.32 4.54
CA GLY A 153 8.94 27.77 3.85
C GLY A 153 8.62 28.75 2.70
N GLU A 154 9.68 29.27 2.07
CA GLU A 154 9.56 30.24 0.97
C GLU A 154 9.52 29.55 -0.41
N PRO A 155 8.74 30.07 -1.37
CA PRO A 155 8.79 29.58 -2.75
C PRO A 155 10.19 29.77 -3.34
N GLY A 156 10.85 28.67 -3.71
CA GLY A 156 12.23 28.68 -4.23
C GLY A 156 13.24 27.97 -3.34
N ASP A 157 12.86 27.65 -2.10
CA ASP A 157 13.66 26.80 -1.23
C ASP A 157 13.96 25.45 -1.90
N ALA A 158 15.20 24.99 -1.80
CA ALA A 158 15.60 23.70 -2.32
C ALA A 158 14.90 22.58 -1.50
N VAL A 159 13.82 22.01 -2.05
CA VAL A 159 13.11 20.90 -1.43
C VAL A 159 13.74 19.58 -1.84
N ASN A 160 14.08 18.73 -0.86
CA ASN A 160 14.56 17.39 -1.13
C ASN A 160 13.48 16.57 -1.88
N PRO A 161 13.73 16.09 -3.11
CA PRO A 161 12.73 15.38 -3.91
C PRO A 161 12.16 14.12 -3.24
N SER A 162 12.90 13.52 -2.30
CA SER A 162 12.44 12.34 -1.57
C SER A 162 11.20 12.58 -0.71
N PHE A 163 10.89 13.84 -0.38
CA PHE A 163 9.65 14.19 0.34
C PHE A 163 8.39 13.89 -0.48
N PHE A 164 8.47 13.96 -1.81
CA PHE A 164 7.35 13.66 -2.70
C PHE A 164 7.10 12.17 -2.90
N ASN A 165 8.08 11.31 -2.58
CA ASN A 165 8.04 9.89 -2.90
C ASN A 165 6.84 9.16 -2.27
N ARG A 166 6.44 9.52 -1.05
CA ARG A 166 5.30 8.89 -0.35
C ARG A 166 3.98 9.17 -1.08
N GLY A 167 3.77 10.43 -1.47
CA GLY A 167 2.60 10.84 -2.23
C GLY A 167 2.53 10.17 -3.60
N VAL A 168 3.64 10.18 -4.34
CA VAL A 168 3.74 9.51 -5.65
C VAL A 168 3.51 8.00 -5.55
N VAL A 169 4.06 7.35 -4.52
CA VAL A 169 3.83 5.93 -4.25
C VAL A 169 2.35 5.66 -4.00
N PHE A 170 1.72 6.37 -3.06
CA PHE A 170 0.32 6.09 -2.73
C PHE A 170 -0.64 6.42 -3.88
N PHE A 171 -0.36 7.47 -4.66
CA PHE A 171 -1.03 7.74 -5.93
C PHE A 171 -0.92 6.53 -6.88
N THR A 172 0.30 6.05 -7.11
CA THR A 172 0.58 4.92 -8.04
C THR A 172 -0.16 3.65 -7.62
N LEU A 173 -0.13 3.31 -6.33
CA LEU A 173 -0.84 2.15 -5.79
C LEU A 173 -2.37 2.28 -5.89
N SER A 174 -2.89 3.50 -5.93
CA SER A 174 -4.33 3.78 -6.07
C SER A 174 -4.83 3.74 -7.52
N LEU A 175 -3.92 3.80 -8.52
CA LEU A 175 -4.28 3.88 -9.94
C LEU A 175 -5.11 2.69 -10.43
N PHE A 176 -4.71 1.46 -10.08
CA PHE A 176 -5.40 0.26 -10.56
C PHE A 176 -6.87 0.23 -10.13
N THR A 177 -7.15 0.57 -8.86
CA THR A 177 -8.52 0.69 -8.34
C THR A 177 -9.26 1.86 -8.99
N ALA A 178 -8.60 3.00 -9.23
CA ALA A 178 -9.22 4.16 -9.87
C ALA A 178 -9.67 3.85 -11.31
N PHE A 179 -8.80 3.25 -12.12
CA PHE A 179 -9.15 2.81 -13.47
C PHE A 179 -10.27 1.76 -13.45
N PHE A 180 -10.22 0.81 -12.53
CA PHE A 180 -11.28 -0.18 -12.39
C PHE A 180 -12.63 0.46 -12.05
N ALA A 181 -12.67 1.42 -11.11
CA ALA A 181 -13.89 2.14 -10.76
C ALA A 181 -14.50 2.89 -11.95
N LEU A 182 -13.67 3.46 -12.83
CA LEU A 182 -14.12 4.10 -14.07
C LEU A 182 -14.71 3.08 -15.06
N CYS A 183 -14.12 1.89 -15.17
CA CYS A 183 -14.53 0.84 -16.10
C CYS A 183 -15.69 -0.04 -15.59
N ALA A 184 -15.94 -0.09 -14.27
CA ALA A 184 -16.97 -0.92 -13.64
C ALA A 184 -18.42 -0.40 -13.87
N SER A 185 -18.68 0.24 -15.01
CA SER A 185 -19.97 0.82 -15.38
C SER A 185 -20.96 -0.21 -15.95
N GLY A 186 -21.45 -1.09 -15.07
CA GLY A 186 -22.50 -2.07 -15.38
C GLY A 186 -23.92 -1.52 -15.42
N ASP A 187 -24.20 -0.39 -16.07
CA ASP A 187 -25.59 -0.01 -16.37
C ASP A 187 -25.73 0.38 -17.83
N ALA A 188 -26.26 -0.55 -18.64
CA ALA A 188 -26.61 -0.30 -20.04
C ALA A 188 -27.62 0.86 -20.20
N LYS A 189 -28.44 1.13 -19.17
CA LYS A 189 -29.38 2.28 -19.12
C LYS A 189 -28.74 3.60 -18.70
N ASP A 190 -27.55 3.57 -18.07
CA ASP A 190 -26.81 4.76 -17.64
C ASP A 190 -25.81 5.23 -18.73
N ARG A 191 -25.92 4.65 -19.93
CA ARG A 191 -25.35 5.16 -21.19
C ARG A 191 -26.07 6.42 -21.70
N ALA A 192 -26.51 7.29 -20.80
CA ALA A 192 -26.61 8.69 -21.16
C ALA A 192 -25.17 9.14 -21.44
N GLY A 193 -24.78 9.33 -22.69
CA GLY A 193 -23.38 9.48 -23.14
C GLY A 193 -22.53 10.54 -22.39
N ARG A 194 -23.12 11.34 -21.50
CA ARG A 194 -22.42 12.21 -20.54
C ARG A 194 -21.57 11.42 -19.53
N ARG A 195 -22.06 10.32 -18.94
CA ARG A 195 -21.31 9.57 -17.92
C ARG A 195 -20.12 8.84 -18.52
N GLU A 196 -20.30 8.21 -19.67
CA GLU A 196 -19.23 7.55 -20.39
C GLU A 196 -18.14 8.54 -20.84
N ARG A 197 -18.54 9.71 -21.37
CA ARG A 197 -17.62 10.80 -21.69
C ARG A 197 -16.85 11.27 -20.46
N PHE A 198 -17.52 11.44 -19.33
CA PHE A 198 -16.85 11.79 -18.07
C PHE A 198 -15.83 10.73 -17.66
N SER A 199 -16.20 9.45 -17.63
CA SER A 199 -15.27 8.37 -17.27
C SER A 199 -14.07 8.27 -18.22
N LYS A 200 -14.28 8.45 -19.53
CA LYS A 200 -13.21 8.49 -20.54
C LYS A 200 -12.30 9.71 -20.34
N ALA A 201 -12.87 10.89 -20.07
CA ALA A 201 -12.10 12.11 -19.82
C ALA A 201 -11.24 11.99 -18.55
N ILE A 202 -11.81 11.50 -17.43
CA ILE A 202 -11.06 11.25 -16.19
C ILE A 202 -9.99 10.17 -16.41
N GLY A 203 -10.31 9.10 -17.14
CA GLY A 203 -9.34 8.05 -17.47
C GLY A 203 -8.16 8.57 -18.30
N LEU A 204 -8.43 9.39 -19.31
CA LEU A 204 -7.41 10.05 -20.12
C LEU A 204 -6.56 11.00 -19.27
N ALA A 205 -7.20 11.85 -18.45
CA ALA A 205 -6.51 12.78 -17.57
C ALA A 205 -5.60 12.04 -16.57
N LEU A 206 -6.06 10.93 -15.97
CA LEU A 206 -5.25 10.07 -15.11
C LEU A 206 -4.05 9.49 -15.85
N GLY A 207 -4.23 9.04 -17.10
CA GLY A 207 -3.14 8.56 -17.94
C GLY A 207 -2.08 9.63 -18.19
N LEU A 208 -2.51 10.83 -18.61
CA LEU A 208 -1.62 11.96 -18.88
C LEU A 208 -0.85 12.42 -17.62
N VAL A 209 -1.55 12.53 -16.50
CA VAL A 209 -0.93 12.89 -15.20
C VAL A 209 0.06 11.81 -14.74
N SER A 210 -0.26 10.53 -14.94
CA SER A 210 0.67 9.45 -14.62
C SER A 210 1.94 9.52 -15.47
N ILE A 211 1.82 9.78 -16.77
CA ILE A 211 2.97 9.98 -17.67
C ILE A 211 3.83 11.17 -17.22
N ALA A 212 3.20 12.31 -16.89
CA ALA A 212 3.91 13.48 -16.40
C ALA A 212 4.67 13.19 -15.10
N ILE A 213 4.06 12.48 -14.14
CA ILE A 213 4.73 12.07 -12.90
C ILE A 213 5.91 11.15 -13.21
N LEU A 214 5.74 10.12 -14.06
CA LEU A 214 6.80 9.17 -14.40
C LEU A 214 8.01 9.84 -15.05
N PHE A 215 7.78 10.88 -15.85
CA PHE A 215 8.86 11.63 -16.51
C PHE A 215 9.75 12.42 -15.54
N LYS A 216 9.19 12.88 -14.41
CA LYS A 216 9.89 13.77 -13.47
C LYS A 216 10.26 13.10 -12.14
N THR A 217 9.53 12.07 -11.73
CA THR A 217 9.75 11.43 -10.42
C THR A 217 11.09 10.71 -10.35
N GLN A 218 11.76 10.85 -9.20
CA GLN A 218 12.95 10.07 -8.86
C GLN A 218 12.60 8.79 -8.06
N SER A 219 11.31 8.52 -7.84
CA SER A 219 10.84 7.35 -7.10
C SER A 219 10.90 6.08 -7.97
N GLN A 220 12.06 5.43 -8.01
CA GLN A 220 12.22 4.13 -8.68
C GLN A 220 11.25 3.07 -8.11
N SER A 221 10.94 3.12 -6.82
CA SER A 221 9.96 2.21 -6.21
C SER A 221 8.56 2.40 -6.79
N ALA A 222 8.14 3.63 -7.11
CA ALA A 222 6.85 3.87 -7.77
C ALA A 222 6.86 3.40 -9.23
N GLN A 223 7.97 3.60 -9.95
CA GLN A 223 8.14 3.09 -11.32
C GLN A 223 8.07 1.56 -11.36
N LEU A 224 8.80 0.88 -10.47
CA LEU A 224 8.78 -0.57 -10.33
C LEU A 224 7.38 -1.08 -9.94
N ALA A 225 6.69 -0.38 -9.05
CA ALA A 225 5.33 -0.72 -8.64
C ALA A 225 4.33 -0.66 -9.82
N LEU A 226 4.43 0.37 -10.65
CA LEU A 226 3.59 0.48 -11.84
C LEU A 226 3.87 -0.64 -12.84
N LEU A 227 5.15 -0.92 -13.13
CA LEU A 227 5.55 -1.99 -14.04
C LEU A 227 5.13 -3.37 -13.52
N GLY A 228 5.43 -3.67 -12.26
CA GLY A 228 5.09 -4.95 -11.62
C GLY A 228 3.57 -5.15 -11.53
N GLY A 229 2.82 -4.12 -11.13
CA GLY A 229 1.36 -4.18 -11.10
C GLY A 229 0.74 -4.34 -12.49
N ALA A 230 1.26 -3.63 -13.51
CA ALA A 230 0.80 -3.76 -14.89
C ALA A 230 1.11 -5.16 -15.46
N ALA A 231 2.31 -5.69 -15.21
CA ALA A 231 2.67 -7.05 -15.60
C ALA A 231 1.76 -8.08 -14.94
N ALA A 232 1.50 -7.94 -13.63
CA ALA A 232 0.57 -8.83 -12.93
C ALA A 232 -0.87 -8.73 -13.48
N PHE A 233 -1.33 -7.53 -13.83
CA PHE A 233 -2.65 -7.33 -14.41
C PHE A 233 -2.80 -7.99 -15.80
N LEU A 234 -1.77 -7.88 -16.64
CA LEU A 234 -1.80 -8.32 -18.04
C LEU A 234 -1.44 -9.79 -18.21
N LEU A 235 -0.45 -10.28 -17.48
CA LEU A 235 0.21 -11.56 -17.74
C LEU A 235 -0.24 -12.67 -16.77
N PHE A 236 -0.72 -12.33 -15.57
CA PHE A 236 -1.03 -13.37 -14.59
C PHE A 236 -2.26 -14.20 -14.99
N PRO A 237 -2.16 -15.54 -15.04
CA PRO A 237 -3.27 -16.42 -15.42
C PRO A 237 -4.26 -16.60 -14.25
N TYR A 238 -4.96 -15.53 -13.87
CA TYR A 238 -5.86 -15.45 -12.71
C TYR A 238 -7.00 -16.48 -12.68
N ARG A 239 -7.39 -17.03 -13.84
CA ARG A 239 -8.41 -18.10 -13.94
C ARG A 239 -7.87 -19.48 -13.53
N THR A 240 -6.56 -19.66 -13.49
CA THR A 240 -5.92 -20.93 -13.18
C THR A 240 -5.67 -21.02 -11.68
N LYS A 241 -6.44 -21.86 -10.97
CA LYS A 241 -6.33 -22.00 -9.50
C LYS A 241 -4.90 -22.33 -9.03
N GLY A 242 -4.19 -23.19 -9.76
CA GLY A 242 -2.79 -23.56 -9.45
C GLY A 242 -1.81 -22.38 -9.54
N ALA A 243 -2.07 -21.39 -10.40
CA ALA A 243 -1.18 -20.24 -10.57
C ALA A 243 -1.08 -19.38 -9.30
N TRP A 244 -2.16 -19.29 -8.51
CA TRP A 244 -2.15 -18.57 -7.23
C TRP A 244 -1.27 -19.25 -6.19
N ALA A 245 -1.31 -20.59 -6.14
CA ALA A 245 -0.45 -21.37 -5.25
C ALA A 245 1.02 -21.24 -5.66
N VAL A 246 1.32 -21.39 -6.96
CA VAL A 246 2.67 -21.19 -7.52
C VAL A 246 3.18 -19.79 -7.20
N LEU A 247 2.38 -18.74 -7.40
CA LEU A 247 2.78 -17.38 -7.07
C LEU A 247 3.12 -17.22 -5.58
N GLY A 248 2.31 -17.78 -4.69
CA GLY A 248 2.57 -17.75 -3.25
C GLY A 248 3.86 -18.49 -2.86
N VAL A 249 4.12 -19.64 -3.48
CA VAL A 249 5.37 -20.41 -3.31
C VAL A 249 6.57 -19.63 -3.85
N LEU A 250 6.46 -19.01 -5.03
CA LEU A 250 7.55 -18.22 -5.62
C LEU A 250 7.88 -17.00 -4.77
N ILE A 251 6.88 -16.26 -4.30
CA ILE A 251 7.13 -15.09 -3.43
C ILE A 251 7.77 -15.54 -2.12
N THR A 252 7.23 -16.58 -1.47
CA THR A 252 7.77 -17.08 -0.19
C THR A 252 9.17 -17.67 -0.37
N GLY A 253 9.40 -18.42 -1.45
CA GLY A 253 10.71 -18.96 -1.81
C GLY A 253 11.73 -17.85 -2.04
N ALA A 254 11.36 -16.80 -2.79
CA ALA A 254 12.19 -15.62 -2.97
C ALA A 254 12.52 -14.94 -1.64
N MET A 255 11.57 -14.88 -0.71
CA MET A 255 11.80 -14.33 0.63
C MET A 255 12.80 -15.14 1.45
N LEU A 256 12.73 -16.47 1.37
CA LEU A 256 13.63 -17.38 2.09
C LEU A 256 15.07 -17.30 1.59
N VAL A 257 15.27 -17.16 0.28
CA VAL A 257 16.62 -17.09 -0.32
C VAL A 257 17.20 -15.66 -0.33
N LEU A 258 16.42 -14.65 0.06
CA LEU A 258 16.80 -13.26 -0.12
C LEU A 258 18.13 -12.87 0.55
N PRO A 259 18.48 -13.31 1.77
CA PRO A 259 19.76 -12.97 2.38
C PRO A 259 20.95 -13.38 1.49
N PHE A 260 20.90 -14.57 0.91
CA PHE A 260 21.94 -15.08 0.02
C PHE A 260 21.95 -14.34 -1.33
N ALA A 261 20.76 -14.08 -1.88
CA ALA A 261 20.61 -13.35 -3.13
C ALA A 261 21.09 -11.88 -3.01
N ALA A 262 20.85 -11.23 -1.87
CA ALA A 262 21.30 -9.88 -1.58
C ALA A 262 22.84 -9.79 -1.56
N HIS A 263 23.50 -10.71 -0.85
CA HIS A 263 24.96 -10.81 -0.83
C HIS A 263 25.53 -10.99 -2.25
N ALA A 264 25.01 -11.95 -3.01
CA ALA A 264 25.45 -12.19 -4.39
C ALA A 264 25.20 -10.99 -5.32
N ALA A 265 24.05 -10.31 -5.18
CA ALA A 265 23.73 -9.13 -5.97
C ALA A 265 24.71 -7.98 -5.69
N PHE A 266 25.11 -7.78 -4.43
CA PHE A 266 26.12 -6.76 -4.11
C PHE A 266 27.47 -7.07 -4.77
N GLN A 267 27.97 -8.31 -4.64
CA GLN A 267 29.27 -8.71 -5.19
C GLN A 267 29.34 -8.62 -6.72
N HIS A 268 28.23 -8.89 -7.43
CA HIS A 268 28.25 -9.03 -8.88
C HIS A 268 27.56 -7.91 -9.66
N LEU A 269 26.65 -7.14 -9.03
CA LEU A 269 25.83 -6.15 -9.73
C LEU A 269 26.05 -4.72 -9.24
N ALA A 270 26.54 -4.49 -8.01
CA ALA A 270 26.56 -3.15 -7.43
C ALA A 270 27.41 -2.15 -8.23
N SER A 271 28.60 -2.55 -8.66
CA SER A 271 29.48 -1.71 -9.49
C SER A 271 28.83 -1.37 -10.84
N ALA A 272 28.32 -2.38 -11.54
CA ALA A 272 27.65 -2.19 -12.82
C ALA A 272 26.43 -1.26 -12.72
N LEU A 273 25.65 -1.35 -11.63
CA LEU A 273 24.49 -0.48 -11.41
C LEU A 273 24.89 0.94 -10.99
N TYR A 274 26.02 1.12 -10.31
CA TYR A 274 26.53 2.43 -9.94
C TYR A 274 26.89 3.26 -11.18
N ASP A 275 27.51 2.63 -12.18
CA ASP A 275 27.93 3.29 -13.41
C ASP A 275 26.76 3.63 -14.35
N MET A 276 25.60 3.01 -14.15
CA MET A 276 24.40 3.26 -14.95
C MET A 276 23.60 4.46 -14.40
N ALA A 277 23.54 5.55 -15.18
CA ALA A 277 22.91 6.82 -14.80
C ALA A 277 21.43 6.72 -14.33
N TRP A 278 20.67 5.74 -14.82
CA TRP A 278 19.28 5.52 -14.37
C TRP A 278 19.22 4.92 -12.96
N PHE A 279 20.12 3.99 -12.65
CA PHE A 279 20.16 3.26 -11.39
C PHE A 279 20.80 4.09 -10.27
N SER A 280 21.85 4.86 -10.58
CA SER A 280 22.51 5.75 -9.63
C SER A 280 21.56 6.82 -9.08
N LYS A 281 20.68 7.40 -9.91
CA LYS A 281 19.67 8.39 -9.51
C LYS A 281 18.67 7.91 -8.44
N GLY A 282 18.54 6.60 -8.25
CA GLY A 282 17.68 6.06 -7.20
C GLY A 282 18.43 5.21 -6.19
N TYR A 283 19.75 5.40 -6.05
CA TYR A 283 20.55 4.81 -4.97
C TYR A 283 20.54 3.28 -4.99
N ALA A 284 20.57 2.67 -6.18
CA ALA A 284 20.50 1.22 -6.32
C ALA A 284 21.72 0.51 -5.70
N ALA A 285 22.93 1.03 -5.95
CA ALA A 285 24.17 0.49 -5.38
C ALA A 285 24.21 0.65 -3.86
N ASP A 286 23.79 1.80 -3.33
CA ASP A 286 23.63 2.05 -1.89
C ASP A 286 22.69 1.01 -1.26
N ARG A 287 21.55 0.73 -1.89
CA ARG A 287 20.61 -0.29 -1.39
C ARG A 287 21.22 -1.69 -1.42
N LEU A 288 21.95 -2.05 -2.47
CA LEU A 288 22.60 -3.37 -2.53
C LEU A 288 23.66 -3.52 -1.44
N GLU A 289 24.43 -2.46 -1.14
CA GLU A 289 25.36 -2.47 -0.01
C GLU A 289 24.63 -2.62 1.34
N ILE A 290 23.54 -1.87 1.54
CA ILE A 290 22.67 -2.02 2.71
C ILE A 290 22.15 -3.44 2.85
N TRP A 291 21.69 -4.02 1.74
CA TRP A 291 21.14 -5.37 1.73
C TRP A 291 22.19 -6.42 2.05
N ASP A 292 23.42 -6.24 1.57
CA ASP A 292 24.55 -7.11 1.89
C ASP A 292 24.82 -7.17 3.39
N TYR A 293 25.17 -6.04 4.02
CA TYR A 293 25.57 -6.09 5.43
C TYR A 293 24.40 -6.44 6.36
N VAL A 294 23.16 -6.05 6.03
CA VAL A 294 21.97 -6.47 6.79
C VAL A 294 21.73 -7.96 6.62
N SER A 295 21.91 -8.52 5.43
CA SER A 295 21.77 -9.96 5.20
C SER A 295 22.78 -10.77 5.99
N ARG A 296 24.06 -10.37 6.01
CA ARG A 296 25.11 -11.04 6.79
C ARG A 296 24.81 -10.99 8.27
N ARG A 297 24.43 -9.81 8.79
CA ARG A 297 24.03 -9.66 10.19
C ARG A 297 22.81 -10.51 10.54
N ALA A 298 21.78 -10.54 9.69
CA ALA A 298 20.60 -11.37 9.92
C ALA A 298 20.92 -12.87 9.99
N LEU A 299 21.88 -13.34 9.17
CA LEU A 299 22.29 -14.75 9.14
C LEU A 299 23.12 -15.17 10.37
N GLU A 300 23.53 -14.25 11.23
CA GLU A 300 24.13 -14.58 12.53
C GLU A 300 23.09 -15.09 13.54
N GLN A 301 21.83 -14.66 13.43
CA GLN A 301 20.71 -15.14 14.25
C GLN A 301 19.49 -15.53 13.39
N PRO A 302 19.63 -16.54 12.51
CA PRO A 302 18.65 -16.82 11.46
C PRO A 302 17.34 -17.40 12.02
N LEU A 303 17.29 -17.84 13.27
CA LEU A 303 16.10 -18.46 13.87
C LEU A 303 15.19 -17.48 14.61
N HIS A 304 15.70 -16.38 15.14
CA HIS A 304 14.90 -15.46 15.96
C HIS A 304 15.19 -13.98 15.70
N GLY A 305 16.26 -13.64 14.97
CA GLY A 305 16.66 -12.26 14.70
C GLY A 305 16.95 -11.47 15.98
N PHE A 306 17.05 -10.14 15.85
CA PHE A 306 17.52 -9.25 16.90
C PHE A 306 16.40 -8.42 17.57
N GLY A 307 15.14 -8.74 17.28
CA GLY A 307 13.97 -8.01 17.77
C GLY A 307 13.43 -6.96 16.79
N ILE A 308 12.17 -6.57 16.95
CA ILE A 308 11.53 -5.53 16.11
C ILE A 308 12.33 -4.22 16.13
N GLU A 309 12.48 -3.59 14.95
CA GLU A 309 13.24 -2.35 14.75
C GLU A 309 14.73 -2.43 15.17
N ALA A 310 15.31 -3.64 15.22
CA ALA A 310 16.72 -3.86 15.59
C ALA A 310 17.72 -3.04 14.79
N THR A 311 17.47 -2.76 13.51
CA THR A 311 18.37 -1.95 12.68
C THR A 311 18.62 -0.55 13.24
N ARG A 312 17.71 0.00 14.05
CA ARG A 312 17.90 1.30 14.72
C ARG A 312 18.83 1.21 15.93
N ALA A 313 18.90 0.06 16.57
CA ALA A 313 19.78 -0.19 17.71
C ALA A 313 21.20 -0.57 17.26
N ILE A 314 21.34 -1.22 16.11
CA ILE A 314 22.63 -1.58 15.51
C ILE A 314 23.22 -0.33 14.82
N THR A 315 24.30 0.20 15.37
CA THR A 315 24.94 1.44 14.86
C THR A 315 26.25 1.20 14.11
N ASP A 316 26.76 -0.03 14.17
CA ASP A 316 28.09 -0.45 13.73
C ASP A 316 28.03 -1.69 12.83
N PHE A 317 27.23 -1.64 11.76
CA PHE A 317 27.25 -2.72 10.77
C PHE A 317 28.63 -2.86 10.12
N ASP A 318 29.00 -4.09 9.79
CA ASP A 318 30.18 -4.43 9.01
C ASP A 318 29.96 -4.07 7.53
N THR A 319 30.09 -2.79 7.21
CA THR A 319 29.95 -2.25 5.85
C THR A 319 31.30 -1.79 5.30
N GLN A 320 31.50 -1.96 3.99
CA GLN A 320 32.68 -1.46 3.29
C GLN A 320 32.60 0.04 2.99
N GLN A 321 31.41 0.64 3.12
CA GLN A 321 31.12 2.06 2.85
C GLN A 321 31.52 2.50 1.43
N LEU A 322 31.37 1.61 0.45
CA LEU A 322 31.68 1.88 -0.96
C LEU A 322 30.69 2.86 -1.59
N TYR A 323 29.42 2.76 -1.23
CA TYR A 323 28.32 3.55 -1.78
C TYR A 323 27.54 4.27 -0.66
N SER A 324 27.37 3.64 0.51
CA SER A 324 26.72 4.22 1.68
C SER A 324 27.74 4.74 2.69
N PRO A 325 27.78 6.05 3.00
CA PRO A 325 28.81 6.62 3.88
C PRO A 325 28.57 6.32 5.37
N THR A 326 27.46 5.69 5.76
CA THR A 326 27.10 5.42 7.16
C THR A 326 27.25 3.96 7.53
N LYS A 327 27.66 3.70 8.78
CA LYS A 327 27.70 2.35 9.38
C LYS A 327 26.39 1.90 10.02
N GLY A 328 25.40 2.80 10.09
CA GLY A 328 24.05 2.52 10.57
C GLY A 328 23.01 2.76 9.49
N VAL A 329 21.84 2.12 9.65
CA VAL A 329 20.68 2.32 8.77
C VAL A 329 19.39 2.26 9.56
N LEU A 330 18.45 3.16 9.27
CA LEU A 330 17.16 3.15 9.97
C LEU A 330 16.30 1.93 9.65
N HIS A 331 16.43 1.39 8.44
CA HIS A 331 15.74 0.20 7.94
C HIS A 331 16.37 -0.23 6.61
N PRO A 332 16.30 -1.50 6.21
CA PRO A 332 17.02 -2.01 5.04
C PRO A 332 16.40 -1.63 3.69
N HIS A 333 15.35 -0.81 3.65
CA HIS A 333 14.55 -0.52 2.45
C HIS A 333 13.96 -1.77 1.76
N ASN A 334 13.95 -2.91 2.43
CA ASN A 334 13.42 -4.17 1.94
C ASN A 334 12.74 -4.92 3.09
N PHE A 335 11.42 -5.09 3.00
CA PHE A 335 10.62 -5.68 4.08
C PHE A 335 11.06 -7.10 4.45
N THR A 336 11.58 -7.88 3.49
CA THR A 336 11.98 -9.26 3.74
C THR A 336 13.29 -9.32 4.52
N LEU A 337 14.28 -8.51 4.14
CA LEU A 337 15.51 -8.40 4.95
C LEU A 337 15.22 -7.84 6.33
N GLN A 338 14.23 -6.94 6.45
CA GLN A 338 13.76 -6.45 7.74
C GLN A 338 13.16 -7.59 8.58
N LEU A 339 12.33 -8.46 8.00
CA LEU A 339 11.79 -9.62 8.71
C LEU A 339 12.89 -10.60 9.14
N TRP A 340 13.90 -10.84 8.28
CA TRP A 340 15.04 -11.70 8.60
C TRP A 340 15.85 -11.15 9.78
N ILE A 341 16.24 -9.87 9.75
CA ILE A 341 17.07 -9.31 10.83
C ILE A 341 16.29 -9.14 12.14
N GLU A 342 14.98 -8.91 12.09
CA GLU A 342 14.19 -8.68 13.31
C GLU A 342 13.64 -9.97 13.93
N PHE A 343 13.25 -10.95 13.12
CA PHE A 343 12.52 -12.14 13.58
C PHE A 343 13.07 -13.47 13.04
N GLY A 344 14.04 -13.45 12.14
CA GLY A 344 14.56 -14.66 11.50
C GLY A 344 13.52 -15.43 10.69
N LEU A 345 13.75 -16.73 10.55
CA LEU A 345 12.93 -17.67 9.80
C LEU A 345 11.44 -17.67 10.22
N PRO A 346 11.07 -17.65 11.53
CA PRO A 346 9.68 -17.57 11.95
C PRO A 346 8.94 -16.35 11.39
N GLY A 347 9.56 -15.17 11.39
CA GLY A 347 8.94 -13.96 10.83
C GLY A 347 8.74 -14.04 9.32
N VAL A 348 9.72 -14.61 8.61
CA VAL A 348 9.64 -14.81 7.16
C VAL A 348 8.56 -15.83 6.79
N LEU A 349 8.46 -16.93 7.52
CA LEU A 349 7.41 -17.94 7.32
C LEU A 349 6.02 -17.40 7.66
N LEU A 350 5.89 -16.62 8.74
CA LEU A 350 4.63 -15.96 9.10
C LEU A 350 4.18 -14.99 8.00
N ALA A 351 5.10 -14.18 7.48
CA ALA A 351 4.82 -13.26 6.38
C ALA A 351 4.49 -13.98 5.07
N GLY A 352 5.21 -15.05 4.72
CA GLY A 352 4.90 -15.89 3.56
C GLY A 352 3.51 -16.53 3.66
N ALA A 353 3.16 -17.05 4.84
CA ALA A 353 1.82 -17.60 5.08
C ALA A 353 0.71 -16.53 4.99
N PHE A 354 0.97 -15.32 5.52
CA PHE A 354 0.05 -14.19 5.40
C PHE A 354 -0.12 -13.72 3.95
N ILE A 355 0.97 -13.67 3.17
CA ILE A 355 0.91 -13.41 1.72
C ILE A 355 0.08 -14.48 1.01
N GLY A 356 0.29 -15.76 1.34
CA GLY A 356 -0.54 -16.85 0.83
C GLY A 356 -2.02 -16.69 1.17
N PHE A 357 -2.33 -16.24 2.39
CA PHE A 357 -3.70 -15.89 2.79
C PHE A 357 -4.29 -14.75 1.95
N ILE A 358 -3.53 -13.66 1.73
CA ILE A 358 -3.96 -12.53 0.89
C ILE A 358 -4.22 -13.01 -0.55
N LEU A 359 -3.28 -13.74 -1.15
CA LEU A 359 -3.43 -14.26 -2.51
C LEU A 359 -4.67 -15.15 -2.66
N ARG A 360 -4.94 -16.02 -1.68
CA ARG A 360 -6.17 -16.82 -1.65
C ARG A 360 -7.41 -15.93 -1.63
N LYS A 361 -7.44 -14.89 -0.79
CA LYS A 361 -8.56 -13.95 -0.73
C LYS A 361 -8.75 -13.18 -2.03
N ILE A 362 -7.67 -12.70 -2.65
CA ILE A 362 -7.71 -12.06 -3.96
C ILE A 362 -8.25 -13.01 -5.02
N GLY A 363 -7.81 -14.27 -5.02
CA GLY A 363 -8.26 -15.30 -5.96
C GLY A 363 -9.75 -15.68 -5.83
N THR A 364 -10.42 -15.32 -4.72
CA THR A 364 -11.88 -15.48 -4.56
C THR A 364 -12.70 -14.30 -5.10
N LEU A 365 -12.04 -13.21 -5.51
CA LEU A 365 -12.75 -12.05 -6.07
C LEU A 365 -13.26 -12.34 -7.49
N PRO A 366 -14.37 -11.69 -7.91
CA PRO A 366 -14.90 -11.80 -9.26
C PRO A 366 -13.91 -11.31 -10.31
N GLY A 367 -13.98 -11.89 -11.51
CA GLY A 367 -12.94 -11.95 -12.54
C GLY A 367 -12.02 -10.72 -12.65
N ARG A 368 -12.55 -9.57 -13.07
CA ARG A 368 -11.73 -8.34 -13.25
C ARG A 368 -11.26 -7.73 -11.92
N ALA A 369 -12.03 -7.87 -10.86
CA ALA A 369 -11.65 -7.36 -9.54
C ALA A 369 -10.45 -8.13 -8.96
N ALA A 370 -10.37 -9.45 -9.16
CA ALA A 370 -9.19 -10.23 -8.78
C ALA A 370 -7.91 -9.75 -9.47
N ARG A 371 -7.97 -9.42 -10.77
CA ARG A 371 -6.81 -8.88 -11.51
C ARG A 371 -6.34 -7.54 -10.95
N VAL A 372 -7.28 -6.64 -10.66
CA VAL A 372 -6.99 -5.32 -10.10
C VAL A 372 -6.40 -5.44 -8.71
N ALA A 373 -6.99 -6.26 -7.85
CA ALA A 373 -6.49 -6.50 -6.51
C ALA A 373 -5.10 -7.15 -6.52
N LEU A 374 -4.84 -8.08 -7.44
CA LEU A 374 -3.50 -8.64 -7.65
C LEU A 374 -2.50 -7.58 -8.13
N ALA A 375 -2.89 -6.74 -9.10
CA ALA A 375 -2.03 -5.67 -9.59
C ALA A 375 -1.63 -4.69 -8.47
N THR A 376 -2.60 -4.26 -7.66
CA THR A 376 -2.34 -3.45 -6.46
C THR A 376 -1.45 -4.17 -5.45
N PHE A 377 -1.68 -5.46 -5.22
CA PHE A 377 -0.88 -6.26 -4.29
C PHE A 377 0.59 -6.40 -4.74
N ILE A 378 0.82 -6.76 -6.01
CA ILE A 378 2.17 -6.86 -6.56
C ILE A 378 2.87 -5.50 -6.59
N ALA A 379 2.17 -4.43 -6.98
CA ALA A 379 2.69 -3.07 -6.92
C ALA A 379 3.11 -2.70 -5.48
N THR A 380 2.30 -3.08 -4.49
CA THR A 380 2.60 -2.86 -3.07
C THR A 380 3.83 -3.64 -2.62
N LEU A 381 3.96 -4.91 -3.03
CA LEU A 381 5.14 -5.74 -2.74
C LEU A 381 6.41 -5.18 -3.39
N CYS A 382 6.34 -4.66 -4.61
CA CYS A 382 7.47 -3.98 -5.25
C CYS A 382 7.96 -2.82 -4.37
N VAL A 383 7.06 -1.94 -3.91
CA VAL A 383 7.45 -0.83 -3.02
C VAL A 383 7.97 -1.32 -1.67
N ALA A 384 7.34 -2.34 -1.08
CA ALA A 384 7.80 -2.91 0.19
C ALA A 384 9.21 -3.50 0.07
N SER A 385 9.59 -3.99 -1.11
CA SER A 385 10.89 -4.61 -1.37
C SER A 385 12.01 -3.60 -1.67
N THR A 386 11.68 -2.33 -1.98
CA THR A 386 12.68 -1.35 -2.43
C THR A 386 12.59 0.03 -1.77
N GLY A 387 11.60 0.27 -0.91
CA GLY A 387 11.22 1.63 -0.50
C GLY A 387 11.43 1.95 0.97
N TYR A 388 10.65 1.32 1.85
CA TYR A 388 10.39 1.84 3.19
C TYR A 388 10.48 0.75 4.26
N GLY A 389 10.76 1.17 5.50
CA GLY A 389 10.69 0.29 6.66
C GLY A 389 9.26 -0.22 6.88
N LEU A 390 9.13 -1.53 7.12
CA LEU A 390 7.86 -2.24 7.18
C LEU A 390 6.90 -1.64 8.22
N TRP A 391 7.41 -1.29 9.41
CA TRP A 391 6.61 -0.84 10.55
C TRP A 391 6.27 0.64 10.57
N GLN A 392 6.56 1.38 9.48
CA GLN A 392 6.17 2.79 9.40
C GLN A 392 4.64 2.92 9.41
N GLY A 393 4.09 3.68 10.36
CA GLY A 393 2.64 3.79 10.55
C GLY A 393 1.87 4.21 9.29
N TRP A 394 2.39 5.18 8.52
CA TRP A 394 1.76 5.62 7.27
C TRP A 394 1.72 4.50 6.21
N TRP A 395 2.72 3.61 6.22
CA TRP A 395 2.85 2.52 5.27
C TRP A 395 1.91 1.37 5.61
N LEU A 396 1.86 0.99 6.89
CA LEU A 396 0.87 0.04 7.41
C LEU A 396 -0.57 0.54 7.21
N GLY A 397 -0.83 1.83 7.45
CA GLY A 397 -2.11 2.45 7.16
C GLY A 397 -2.43 2.49 5.66
N SER A 398 -1.41 2.64 4.80
CA SER A 398 -1.59 2.52 3.36
C SER A 398 -2.03 1.11 2.94
N PHE A 399 -1.46 0.06 3.55
CA PHE A 399 -1.90 -1.32 3.32
C PHE A 399 -3.37 -1.52 3.68
N ALA A 400 -3.78 -1.00 4.84
CA ALA A 400 -5.18 -1.04 5.28
C ALA A 400 -6.13 -0.34 4.30
N ALA A 401 -5.74 0.86 3.82
CA ALA A 401 -6.53 1.60 2.82
C ALA A 401 -6.64 0.83 1.49
N LEU A 402 -5.52 0.32 0.96
CA LEU A 402 -5.49 -0.44 -0.28
C LEU A 402 -6.29 -1.76 -0.18
N ALA A 403 -6.25 -2.43 0.98
CA ALA A 403 -7.09 -3.58 1.26
C ALA A 403 -8.58 -3.20 1.23
N ALA A 404 -8.98 -2.09 1.87
CA ALA A 404 -10.36 -1.61 1.81
C ALA A 404 -10.79 -1.25 0.38
N PHE A 405 -9.93 -0.60 -0.40
CA PHE A 405 -10.20 -0.25 -1.80
C PHE A 405 -10.44 -1.49 -2.67
N THR A 406 -9.61 -2.52 -2.51
CA THR A 406 -9.73 -3.77 -3.28
C THR A 406 -10.96 -4.60 -2.85
N VAL A 407 -11.36 -4.56 -1.57
CA VAL A 407 -12.62 -5.15 -1.09
C VAL A 407 -13.83 -4.45 -1.72
N ILE A 408 -13.85 -3.11 -1.72
CA ILE A 408 -14.91 -2.34 -2.40
C ILE A 408 -14.92 -2.63 -3.90
N ALA A 409 -13.75 -2.77 -4.53
CA ALA A 409 -13.63 -3.18 -5.93
C ALA A 409 -14.17 -4.59 -6.19
N GLY A 410 -13.92 -5.55 -5.29
CA GLY A 410 -14.54 -6.88 -5.32
C GLY A 410 -16.07 -6.81 -5.39
N LYS A 411 -16.67 -5.99 -4.52
CA LYS A 411 -18.12 -5.75 -4.53
C LYS A 411 -18.61 -5.06 -5.81
N MET A 412 -17.85 -4.09 -6.34
CA MET A 412 -18.16 -3.48 -7.64
C MET A 412 -18.17 -4.52 -8.76
N GLY A 413 -17.17 -5.41 -8.79
CA GLY A 413 -17.05 -6.47 -9.78
C GLY A 413 -18.22 -7.46 -9.74
N ALA A 414 -18.63 -7.88 -8.54
CA ALA A 414 -19.75 -8.80 -8.37
C ALA A 414 -21.07 -8.24 -8.93
N VAL A 415 -21.32 -6.93 -8.73
CA VAL A 415 -22.50 -6.25 -9.28
C VAL A 415 -22.47 -6.16 -10.81
N VAL A 416 -21.27 -6.05 -11.41
CA VAL A 416 -21.11 -6.00 -12.86
C VAL A 416 -21.30 -7.37 -13.49
N GLU A 417 -20.73 -8.42 -12.90
CA GLU A 417 -20.85 -9.80 -13.40
C GLU A 417 -22.28 -10.33 -13.27
N ALA A 418 -22.97 -10.07 -12.15
CA ALA A 418 -24.37 -10.48 -11.94
C ALA A 418 -25.37 -9.84 -12.93
N LYS A 419 -24.99 -8.76 -13.62
CA LYS A 419 -25.81 -8.11 -14.66
C LYS A 419 -25.47 -8.58 -16.09
N ALA A 420 -24.38 -9.33 -16.25
CA ALA A 420 -23.90 -9.82 -17.53
C ALA A 420 -24.35 -11.27 -17.80
N GLU A 421 -24.93 -11.96 -16.81
CA GLU A 421 -25.61 -13.24 -17.00
C GLU A 421 -26.99 -12.99 -17.64
N PRO A 422 -27.29 -13.62 -18.80
CA PRO A 422 -28.50 -13.38 -19.58
C PRO A 422 -29.79 -13.90 -18.94
#